data_AF-A0A5E4K5P9-F1
#
_entry.id   AF-A0A5E4K5P9-F1
#
_cell.length_a   1.000
_cell.length_b   1.000
_cell.length_c   1.000
_cell.angle_alpha   90.00
_cell.angle_beta   90.00
_cell.angle_gamma   90.00
#
_symmetry.space_group_name_H-M   'P 1'
#
loop_
_entity.id
_entity.type
_entity.pdbx_description
1 polymer ?
#
loop_
_entity_poly.entity_id
_entity_poly.type
_entity_poly.pdbx_seq_one_letter_code
_entity_poly.pdbx_strand_id
1 'polypeptide(L)'
;MVTREITIKEAKGAFSIFKKPSKGKEEYDFSGISALRQVLGNEKARILSVIKNDKPSSLYDLSKKLGRNFKSVYADSKLLERFGFIELAEEKVNNRTRCKPKIVTDTITIQIKI
;
A
#
# COMPACT_ATOMS: atom_id res chain seq x y z
N MET A 1 10.09 -8.56 -14.45
CA MET A 1 10.46 -7.83 -13.23
C MET A 1 9.83 -6.46 -13.30
N VAL A 2 8.83 -6.18 -12.46
CA VAL A 2 8.14 -4.88 -12.42
C VAL A 2 8.72 -4.05 -11.28
N THR A 3 9.36 -2.94 -11.63
CA THR A 3 9.89 -1.97 -10.66
C THR A 3 8.92 -0.80 -10.52
N ARG A 4 8.54 -0.45 -9.29
CA ARG A 4 7.78 0.77 -8.98
C ARG A 4 8.71 1.83 -8.41
N GLU A 5 8.64 3.02 -8.99
CA GLU A 5 9.37 4.18 -8.49
C GLU A 5 8.42 5.12 -7.75
N ILE A 6 8.79 5.46 -6.52
CA ILE A 6 8.13 6.48 -5.71
C ILE A 6 9.09 7.65 -5.58
N THR A 7 8.80 8.76 -6.27
CA THR A 7 9.57 9.99 -6.12
C THR A 7 8.91 10.89 -5.08
N ILE A 8 9.66 11.25 -4.05
CA ILE A 8 9.28 12.21 -3.03
C ILE A 8 10.08 13.48 -3.28
N LYS A 9 9.41 14.63 -3.42
CA LYS A 9 10.06 15.94 -3.59
C LYS A 9 9.90 16.77 -2.32
N GLU A 10 10.98 17.37 -1.88
CA GLU A 10 10.98 18.46 -0.91
C GLU A 10 10.44 19.74 -1.58
N ALA A 11 9.55 20.44 -0.89
CA ALA A 11 9.16 21.79 -1.26
C ALA A 11 8.72 22.56 0.00
N LYS A 12 9.46 23.61 0.35
CA LYS A 12 9.14 24.53 1.47
C LYS A 12 9.03 23.82 2.84
N GLY A 13 9.90 22.86 3.11
CA GLY A 13 9.94 22.07 4.33
C GLY A 13 8.94 20.91 4.38
N ALA A 14 8.33 20.54 3.24
CA ALA A 14 7.30 19.52 3.16
C ALA A 14 7.62 18.46 2.10
N PHE A 15 7.35 17.19 2.43
CA PHE A 15 7.46 16.08 1.49
C PHE A 15 6.07 15.67 1.01
N SER A 16 5.88 15.61 -0.31
CA SER A 16 4.65 15.10 -0.90
C SER A 16 4.88 13.92 -1.85
N ILE A 17 3.97 12.95 -1.78
CA ILE A 17 3.99 11.70 -2.56
C ILE A 17 2.86 11.68 -3.60
N PHE A 18 1.65 12.11 -3.24
CA PHE A 18 0.45 11.93 -4.09
C PHE A 18 -0.20 13.24 -4.57
N LYS A 19 0.09 14.38 -3.94
CA LYS A 19 -0.54 15.68 -4.28
C LYS A 19 0.52 16.76 -4.47
N LYS A 20 0.24 17.81 -5.25
CA LYS A 20 1.10 19.00 -5.21
C LYS A 20 0.90 19.72 -3.86
N PRO A 21 1.98 20.23 -3.24
CA PRO A 21 1.84 21.06 -2.04
C PRO A 21 0.90 22.24 -2.35
N SER A 22 -0.14 22.42 -1.55
CA SER A 22 -1.11 23.51 -1.76
C SER A 22 -0.46 24.86 -1.45
N LYS A 23 -0.69 25.86 -2.29
CA LYS A 23 -0.17 27.24 -2.14
C LYS A 23 -0.82 28.03 -0.98
N GLY A 24 -1.56 27.39 -0.08
CA GLY A 24 -2.37 28.05 0.94
C GLY A 24 -1.88 27.76 2.35
N LYS A 25 -1.48 28.84 3.04
CA LYS A 25 -0.99 28.93 4.43
C LYS A 25 0.34 28.22 4.73
N GLU A 26 1.16 28.88 5.53
CA GLU A 26 2.53 28.55 5.94
C GLU A 26 2.60 27.37 6.91
N GLU A 27 1.84 26.32 6.67
CA GLU A 27 1.78 25.16 7.54
C GLU A 27 2.51 23.99 6.88
N TYR A 28 3.48 23.40 7.59
CA TYR A 28 4.27 22.28 7.07
C TYR A 28 3.39 21.06 6.75
N ASP A 29 3.44 20.57 5.51
CA ASP A 29 2.70 19.38 5.07
C ASP A 29 3.55 18.09 5.26
N PHE A 30 3.23 17.33 6.32
CA PHE A 30 3.86 16.05 6.63
C PHE A 30 3.13 14.83 6.04
N SER A 31 2.15 15.04 5.15
CA SER A 31 1.31 13.95 4.65
C SER A 31 2.10 12.91 3.85
N GLY A 32 3.10 13.32 3.07
CA GLY A 32 3.94 12.40 2.31
C GLY A 32 4.78 11.49 3.22
N ILE A 33 5.50 12.06 4.19
CA ILE A 33 6.32 11.27 5.10
C ILE A 33 5.46 10.33 5.97
N SER A 34 4.28 10.79 6.38
CA SER A 34 3.31 9.95 7.11
C SER A 34 2.85 8.77 6.27
N ALA A 35 2.51 8.99 4.98
CA ALA A 35 2.10 7.93 4.08
C ALA A 35 3.23 6.91 3.84
N LEU A 36 4.48 7.37 3.69
CA LEU A 36 5.64 6.47 3.57
C LEU A 36 5.84 5.62 4.82
N ARG A 37 5.76 6.24 6.01
CA ARG A 37 5.87 5.52 7.28
C ARG A 37 4.78 4.45 7.42
N GLN A 38 3.55 4.78 7.01
CA GLN A 38 2.43 3.83 7.08
C GLN A 38 2.61 2.63 6.14
N VAL A 39 3.15 2.83 4.93
CA VAL A 39 3.32 1.74 3.96
C VAL A 39 4.52 0.85 4.29
N LEU A 40 5.55 1.40 4.93
CA LEU A 40 6.76 0.65 5.34
C LEU A 40 6.63 -0.03 6.72
N GLY A 41 5.44 -0.04 7.32
CA GLY A 41 5.22 -0.66 8.63
C GLY A 41 5.30 -2.20 8.60
N ASN A 42 5.67 -2.81 9.74
CA ASN A 42 5.83 -4.27 9.88
C ASN A 42 4.59 -5.08 9.44
N GLU A 43 3.40 -4.59 9.75
CA GLU A 43 2.15 -5.25 9.33
C GLU A 43 1.97 -5.29 7.82
N LYS A 44 2.49 -4.28 7.11
CA LYS A 44 2.48 -4.24 5.64
C LYS A 44 3.47 -5.23 5.05
N ALA A 45 4.68 -5.28 5.62
CA ALA A 45 5.66 -6.28 5.25
C ALA A 45 5.14 -7.71 5.49
N ARG A 46 4.43 -7.94 6.60
CA ARG A 46 3.80 -9.23 6.92
C ARG A 46 2.71 -9.59 5.93
N ILE A 47 1.84 -8.64 5.56
CA ILE A 47 0.83 -8.85 4.50
C ILE A 47 1.50 -9.25 3.18
N LEU A 48 2.53 -8.52 2.74
CA LEU A 48 3.26 -8.84 1.51
C LEU A 48 3.89 -10.24 1.57
N SER A 49 4.50 -10.61 2.71
CA SER A 49 5.07 -11.94 2.92
C SER A 49 4.02 -13.05 2.78
N VAL A 50 2.87 -12.91 3.45
CA VAL A 50 1.77 -13.90 3.38
C VAL A 50 1.17 -13.99 1.98
N ILE A 51 0.98 -12.86 1.28
CA ILE A 51 0.49 -12.88 -0.10
C ILE A 51 1.48 -13.62 -1.01
N LYS A 52 2.79 -13.39 -0.84
CA LYS A 52 3.84 -14.02 -1.64
C LYS A 52 3.93 -15.53 -1.42
N ASN A 53 3.92 -15.95 -0.15
CA ASN A 53 4.25 -17.32 0.23
C ASN A 53 3.01 -18.21 0.31
N ASP A 54 1.91 -17.71 0.87
CA ASP A 54 0.73 -18.54 1.17
C ASP A 54 -0.40 -18.38 0.16
N LYS A 55 -0.28 -17.41 -0.76
CA LYS A 55 -1.20 -17.16 -1.88
C LYS A 55 -2.70 -17.23 -1.48
N PRO A 56 -3.14 -16.39 -0.54
CA PRO A 56 -4.52 -16.41 -0.06
C PRO A 56 -5.52 -16.21 -1.19
N SER A 57 -6.63 -16.94 -1.09
CA SER A 57 -7.72 -16.93 -2.08
C SER A 57 -8.59 -15.67 -2.03
N SER A 58 -8.54 -14.92 -0.92
CA SER A 58 -9.31 -13.69 -0.70
C SER A 58 -8.73 -12.86 0.44
N LEU A 59 -9.19 -11.61 0.60
CA LEU A 59 -8.87 -10.81 1.79
C LEU A 59 -9.35 -11.43 3.11
N TYR A 60 -10.45 -12.20 3.07
CA TYR A 60 -10.92 -12.91 4.26
C TYR A 60 -9.95 -14.01 4.66
N ASP A 61 -9.51 -14.82 3.69
CA ASP A 61 -8.49 -15.85 3.87
C ASP A 61 -7.16 -15.25 4.35
N LEU A 62 -6.71 -14.15 3.74
CA LEU A 62 -5.55 -13.38 4.20
C LEU A 62 -5.68 -12.97 5.68
N SER A 63 -6.86 -12.49 6.10
CA SER A 63 -7.08 -12.11 7.50
C SER A 63 -6.97 -13.29 8.47
N LYS A 64 -7.43 -14.48 8.05
CA LYS A 64 -7.31 -15.71 8.83
C LYS A 64 -5.86 -16.16 8.95
N LYS A 65 -5.10 -16.15 7.85
CA LYS A 65 -3.67 -16.49 7.84
C LYS A 65 -2.83 -15.53 8.69
N LEU A 66 -3.19 -14.25 8.71
CA LEU A 66 -2.51 -13.24 9.54
C LEU A 66 -2.92 -13.30 11.02
N GLY A 67 -4.03 -13.97 11.37
CA GLY A 67 -4.61 -13.91 12.71
C GLY A 67 -5.08 -12.51 13.09
N ARG A 68 -5.54 -11.70 12.12
CA ARG A 68 -5.93 -10.30 12.31
C ARG A 68 -7.40 -10.08 11.94
N ASN A 69 -8.00 -9.04 12.50
CA ASN A 69 -9.36 -8.66 12.12
C ASN A 69 -9.41 -8.20 10.64
N PHE A 70 -10.53 -8.50 9.98
CA PHE A 70 -10.69 -8.23 8.55
C PHE A 70 -10.59 -6.73 8.20
N LYS A 71 -11.17 -5.85 9.03
CA LYS A 71 -11.20 -4.40 8.78
C LYS A 71 -9.78 -3.81 8.69
N SER A 72 -8.89 -4.19 9.61
CA SER A 72 -7.49 -3.76 9.60
C SER A 72 -6.74 -4.31 8.39
N VAL A 73 -6.94 -5.60 8.06
CA VAL A 73 -6.29 -6.21 6.89
C VAL A 73 -6.78 -5.58 5.59
N TYR A 74 -8.06 -5.27 5.48
CA TYR A 74 -8.65 -4.57 4.34
C TYR A 74 -8.05 -3.17 4.17
N ALA A 75 -8.01 -2.36 5.24
CA ALA A 75 -7.44 -1.02 5.20
C ALA A 75 -5.96 -1.06 4.80
N ASP A 76 -5.20 -1.99 5.38
CA ASP A 76 -3.78 -2.18 5.09
C ASP A 76 -3.55 -2.62 3.62
N SER A 77 -4.39 -3.53 3.12
CA SER A 77 -4.34 -4.01 1.74
C SER A 77 -4.69 -2.90 0.74
N LYS A 78 -5.68 -2.05 1.06
CA LYS A 78 -6.02 -0.88 0.24
C LYS A 78 -4.90 0.17 0.21
N LEU A 79 -4.17 0.34 1.31
CA LEU A 79 -2.98 1.18 1.32
C LEU A 79 -1.92 0.62 0.36
N LEU A 80 -1.62 -0.68 0.45
CA LEU A 80 -0.65 -1.34 -0.43
C LEU A 80 -1.06 -1.28 -1.91
N GLU A 81 -2.35 -1.41 -2.20
CA GLU A 81 -2.90 -1.24 -3.55
C GLU A 81 -2.72 0.21 -4.05
N ARG A 82 -2.98 1.22 -3.22
CA ARG A 82 -2.77 2.63 -3.57
C ARG A 82 -1.31 2.93 -3.93
N PHE A 83 -0.36 2.26 -3.27
CA PHE A 83 1.07 2.37 -3.59
C PHE A 83 1.50 1.46 -4.77
N GLY A 84 0.58 0.66 -5.31
CA GLY A 84 0.83 -0.23 -6.45
C GLY A 84 1.66 -1.46 -6.11
N PHE A 85 1.76 -1.85 -4.83
CA PHE A 85 2.53 -3.04 -4.42
C PHE A 85 1.73 -4.31 -4.69
N ILE A 86 0.41 -4.22 -4.50
CA ILE A 86 -0.53 -5.30 -4.76
C ILE A 86 -1.69 -4.81 -5.63
N GLU A 87 -2.42 -5.75 -6.19
CA GLU A 87 -3.72 -5.57 -6.84
C GLU A 87 -4.75 -6.43 -6.11
N LEU A 88 -5.97 -5.90 -5.92
CA LEU A 88 -7.09 -6.67 -5.40
C LEU A 88 -8.00 -7.08 -6.56
N ALA A 89 -7.70 -8.20 -7.19
CA ALA A 89 -8.47 -8.71 -8.32
C ALA A 89 -9.86 -9.17 -7.87
N GLU A 90 -10.90 -8.71 -8.56
CA GLU A 90 -12.27 -9.18 -8.33
C GLU A 90 -12.51 -10.49 -9.08
N GLU A 91 -12.76 -11.57 -8.34
CA GLU A 91 -13.13 -12.88 -8.89
C GLU A 91 -14.59 -13.20 -8.52
N LYS A 92 -15.42 -13.50 -9.51
CA LYS A 92 -16.79 -13.98 -9.30
C LYS A 92 -16.77 -15.50 -9.13
N VAL A 93 -17.14 -15.98 -7.95
CA VAL A 93 -17.27 -17.41 -7.65
C VAL A 93 -18.65 -17.65 -7.04
N ASN A 94 -19.47 -18.51 -7.66
CA ASN A 94 -20.79 -18.89 -7.16
C ASN A 94 -21.67 -17.68 -6.76
N ASN A 95 -21.87 -16.72 -7.68
CA ASN A 95 -22.60 -15.48 -7.46
C ASN A 95 -22.04 -14.52 -6.38
N ARG A 96 -20.82 -14.76 -5.87
CA ARG A 96 -20.15 -13.86 -4.92
C ARG A 96 -18.88 -13.29 -5.52
N THR A 97 -18.70 -11.98 -5.40
CA THR A 97 -17.43 -11.32 -5.74
C THR A 97 -16.47 -11.43 -4.56
N ARG A 98 -15.26 -11.93 -4.81
CA ARG A 98 -14.17 -11.98 -3.83
C ARG A 98 -13.03 -11.11 -4.32
N CYS A 99 -12.40 -10.37 -3.41
CA CYS A 99 -11.18 -9.62 -3.69
C CYS A 99 -9.97 -10.49 -3.35
N LYS A 100 -9.24 -10.92 -4.36
CA LYS A 100 -8.03 -11.73 -4.25
C LYS A 100 -6.80 -10.84 -4.33
N PRO A 101 -5.96 -10.80 -3.29
CA PRO A 101 -4.76 -9.98 -3.30
C PRO A 101 -3.64 -10.66 -4.10
N LYS A 102 -2.97 -9.89 -4.96
CA LYS A 102 -1.84 -10.35 -5.78
C LYS A 102 -0.72 -9.32 -5.76
N ILE A 103 0.53 -9.75 -5.55
CA ILE A 103 1.68 -8.87 -5.71
C ILE A 103 1.89 -8.59 -7.19
N VAL A 104 2.01 -7.31 -7.54
CA VAL A 104 2.23 -6.84 -8.93
C VAL A 104 3.56 -6.10 -9.10
N THR A 105 4.34 -6.00 -8.03
CA THR A 105 5.61 -5.28 -8.00
C THR A 105 6.68 -6.14 -7.34
N ASP A 106 7.81 -6.31 -8.04
CA ASP A 106 8.94 -7.10 -7.56
C ASP A 106 9.92 -6.24 -6.75
N THR A 107 10.06 -4.96 -7.13
CA THR A 107 11.03 -4.05 -6.53
C THR A 107 10.44 -2.65 -6.40
N ILE A 108 10.66 -2.01 -5.25
CA ILE A 108 10.21 -0.66 -4.96
C ILE A 108 11.45 0.21 -4.76
N THR A 109 11.57 1.26 -5.56
CA THR A 109 12.63 2.26 -5.46
C THR A 109 12.03 3.56 -4.94
N ILE A 110 12.51 4.03 -3.79
CA ILE A 110 12.10 5.31 -3.23
C ILE A 110 13.21 6.32 -3.53
N GLN A 111 12.88 7.34 -4.31
CA GLN A 111 13.77 8.45 -4.61
C GLN A 111 13.35 9.67 -3.81
N ILE A 112 14.23 10.21 -2.99
CA ILE A 112 14.00 11.45 -2.25
C ILE A 112 14.82 12.54 -2.94
N LYS A 113 14.14 13.55 -3.47
CA LYS A 113 14.74 14.74 -4.08
C LYS A 113 14.65 15.89 -3.09
N ILE A 114 15.81 16.38 -2.69
CA ILE A 114 16.02 17.55 -1.86
C ILE A 114 16.34 18.73 -2.79
#